data_AF-A0A9W8WWE7-F1
#
_entry.id   AF-A0A9W8WWE7-F1
#
_cell.length_a   1.000
_cell.length_b   1.000
_cell.length_c   1.000
_cell.angle_alpha   90.00
_cell.angle_beta   90.00
_cell.angle_gamma   90.00
#
_symmetry.space_group_name_H-M   'P 1'
#
loop_
_entity.id
_entity.type
_entity.pdbx_description
1 polymer ?
#
loop_
_entity_poly.entity_id
_entity_poly.type
_entity_poly.pdbx_seq_one_letter_code
_entity_poly.pdbx_strand_id
1 'polypeptide(L)'
;MRAKAEEPAAPPSRTMAPLRPKEVAKEEPKKAPARPAFNTLQQHFTPRKAGKAPTATFLHPAPVSTSNSLPPELFSLQMDLLQLHLLHSNAAEVTKQWEASAKHRLRTKFDEVSSLYQVMLEHERSGQEQKNLQALLEWTGGKASGSLVQHIQVLSGPLHELPSLVQTGGRFQRHAAAFEQWMSWVQEVRVARQDRAEGGMGSIEGLGDAWKAENAVLMRKLTSFARDLSGLAQPTAGSSIASIVSCCESLLDGLLEELRVMQTIEQDVVEREKEWVESKLQGIAADIGSFLVESHPAWRM
;
A
#
# COMPACT_ATOMS: atom_id res chain seq x y z
N MET A 1 -34.80 19.19 70.46
CA MET A 1 -35.13 20.10 69.33
C MET A 1 -34.36 19.57 68.14
N ARG A 2 -34.89 18.90 67.11
CA ARG A 2 -36.19 18.90 66.38
C ARG A 2 -36.27 19.94 65.25
N ALA A 3 -36.35 19.42 64.02
CA ALA A 3 -36.70 20.07 62.74
C ALA A 3 -35.59 21.00 62.14
N LYS A 4 -35.51 21.21 60.81
CA LYS A 4 -36.44 20.86 59.70
C LYS A 4 -35.72 20.86 58.32
N ALA A 5 -36.15 20.00 57.38
CA ALA A 5 -36.24 20.11 55.89
C ALA A 5 -35.08 20.76 55.05
N GLU A 6 -34.94 20.56 53.74
CA GLU A 6 -35.92 20.17 52.71
C GLU A 6 -35.28 19.50 51.47
N GLU A 7 -36.00 18.56 50.87
CA GLU A 7 -35.80 17.94 49.54
C GLU A 7 -37.08 18.26 48.72
N PRO A 8 -37.00 18.71 47.45
CA PRO A 8 -37.42 17.87 46.30
C PRO A 8 -36.66 18.22 44.98
N ALA A 9 -36.91 17.71 43.77
CA ALA A 9 -38.02 16.89 43.25
C ALA A 9 -37.63 16.03 42.01
N ALA A 10 -38.26 14.86 41.90
CA ALA A 10 -38.66 14.14 40.67
C ALA A 10 -40.05 13.50 40.98
N PRO A 11 -40.84 12.90 40.06
CA PRO A 11 -40.65 12.61 38.62
C PRO A 11 -41.82 13.23 37.78
N PRO A 12 -42.41 12.63 36.69
CA PRO A 12 -43.17 11.38 36.76
C PRO A 12 -43.05 10.41 35.54
N SER A 13 -43.44 9.16 35.77
CA SER A 13 -43.48 8.05 34.79
C SER A 13 -44.84 7.93 34.08
N ARG A 14 -44.89 7.31 32.87
CA ARG A 14 -45.80 6.17 32.55
C ARG A 14 -45.69 5.60 31.13
N THR A 15 -45.29 4.32 31.07
CA THR A 15 -45.98 3.18 30.41
C THR A 15 -47.09 3.46 29.39
N MET A 16 -46.99 2.90 28.16
CA MET A 16 -47.91 1.86 27.65
C MET A 16 -47.48 1.26 26.29
N ALA A 17 -47.96 0.03 26.02
CA ALA A 17 -47.69 -0.76 24.82
C ALA A 17 -49.00 -0.95 23.97
N PRO A 18 -49.17 -1.92 23.05
CA PRO A 18 -49.42 -1.60 21.64
C PRO A 18 -50.82 -1.97 21.10
N LEU A 19 -51.36 -1.24 20.12
CA LEU A 19 -52.61 -1.59 19.41
C LEU A 19 -52.63 -1.21 17.91
N ARG A 20 -53.09 -2.16 17.08
CA ARG A 20 -53.88 -1.99 15.81
C ARG A 20 -55.36 -2.37 16.15
N PRO A 21 -56.42 -2.25 15.30
CA PRO A 21 -56.48 -2.05 13.82
C PRO A 21 -57.65 -1.18 13.26
N LYS A 22 -57.85 -1.22 11.91
CA LYS A 22 -59.09 -0.95 11.09
C LYS A 22 -59.55 0.52 10.84
N GLU A 23 -59.65 1.01 9.59
CA GLU A 23 -60.74 0.94 8.55
C GLU A 23 -61.69 2.18 8.62
N VAL A 24 -62.38 2.77 7.59
CA VAL A 24 -62.68 2.48 6.17
C VAL A 24 -62.93 3.80 5.36
N ALA A 25 -62.77 3.81 4.01
CA ALA A 25 -63.46 4.69 3.00
C ALA A 25 -63.16 6.24 2.96
N LYS A 26 -63.37 7.03 1.88
CA LYS A 26 -63.72 6.83 0.44
C LYS A 26 -63.38 8.12 -0.37
N GLU A 27 -62.91 7.99 -1.62
CA GLU A 27 -63.30 8.75 -2.85
C GLU A 27 -62.17 8.88 -3.90
N GLU A 28 -62.60 8.99 -5.16
CA GLU A 28 -61.88 8.89 -6.44
C GLU A 28 -62.15 10.20 -7.26
N PRO A 29 -61.87 10.33 -8.58
CA PRO A 29 -60.69 9.94 -9.38
C PRO A 29 -60.24 11.06 -10.36
N LYS A 30 -58.98 11.06 -10.86
CA LYS A 30 -58.64 11.64 -12.20
C LYS A 30 -57.51 10.90 -12.95
N LYS A 31 -57.92 10.21 -14.03
CA LYS A 31 -57.30 10.00 -15.39
C LYS A 31 -55.91 10.65 -15.64
N ALA A 32 -54.94 10.12 -16.40
CA ALA A 32 -54.73 8.96 -17.31
C ALA A 32 -53.19 8.90 -17.63
N PRO A 33 -52.60 8.11 -18.59
CA PRO A 33 -53.15 7.16 -19.56
C PRO A 33 -52.49 5.76 -19.60
N ALA A 34 -53.05 4.88 -20.43
CA ALA A 34 -52.75 3.45 -20.49
C ALA A 34 -51.61 3.07 -21.46
N ARG A 35 -50.90 1.98 -21.13
CA ARG A 35 -50.11 1.19 -22.08
C ARG A 35 -51.04 0.23 -22.84
N PRO A 36 -50.90 0.03 -24.16
CA PRO A 36 -51.70 -0.96 -24.89
C PRO A 36 -51.25 -2.38 -24.54
N ALA A 37 -52.12 -3.15 -23.89
CA ALA A 37 -51.94 -4.59 -23.69
C ALA A 37 -52.54 -5.36 -24.88
N PHE A 38 -51.70 -6.09 -25.61
CA PHE A 38 -52.11 -6.94 -26.71
C PHE A 38 -52.78 -8.21 -26.15
N ASN A 39 -54.10 -8.34 -26.26
CA ASN A 39 -54.85 -9.50 -25.77
C ASN A 39 -55.51 -10.26 -26.94
N THR A 40 -55.14 -11.53 -27.09
CA THR A 40 -55.40 -12.37 -28.26
C THR A 40 -56.73 -13.13 -28.16
N LEU A 41 -57.84 -12.42 -27.94
CA LEU A 41 -59.16 -13.04 -27.71
C LEU A 41 -60.25 -12.69 -28.75
N GLN A 42 -59.88 -12.16 -29.92
CA GLN A 42 -60.82 -12.07 -31.05
C GLN A 42 -60.34 -12.94 -32.23
N GLN A 43 -61.03 -14.07 -32.34
CA GLN A 43 -60.89 -15.08 -33.37
C GLN A 43 -61.32 -14.49 -34.71
N HIS A 44 -60.38 -14.17 -35.60
CA HIS A 44 -60.71 -13.84 -36.98
C HIS A 44 -61.06 -15.12 -37.75
N PHE A 45 -62.36 -15.43 -37.79
CA PHE A 45 -62.92 -16.56 -38.52
C PHE A 45 -62.61 -16.47 -40.02
N THR A 46 -62.31 -17.65 -40.61
CA THR A 46 -62.07 -17.84 -42.03
C THR A 46 -63.22 -17.33 -42.90
N PRO A 47 -62.98 -16.51 -43.95
CA PRO A 47 -64.01 -16.20 -44.93
C PRO A 47 -64.33 -17.44 -45.78
N ARG A 48 -65.43 -18.13 -45.48
CA ARG A 48 -65.95 -19.22 -46.32
C ARG A 48 -66.58 -18.65 -47.60
N LYS A 49 -66.33 -19.33 -48.72
CA LYS A 49 -66.85 -19.04 -50.07
C LYS A 49 -68.37 -18.81 -50.07
N ALA A 50 -68.81 -17.69 -50.65
CA ALA A 50 -70.20 -17.48 -51.07
C ALA A 50 -70.38 -17.83 -52.55
N GLY A 51 -71.56 -18.34 -52.91
CA GLY A 51 -71.87 -18.91 -54.22
C GLY A 51 -72.26 -17.89 -55.29
N LYS A 52 -72.00 -18.31 -56.54
CA LYS A 52 -72.27 -17.65 -57.83
C LYS A 52 -73.68 -17.05 -58.00
N ALA A 53 -73.75 -15.97 -58.76
CA ALA A 53 -74.83 -15.73 -59.74
C ALA A 53 -74.18 -15.28 -61.08
N PRO A 54 -74.76 -15.61 -62.26
CA PRO A 54 -74.06 -15.46 -63.53
C PRO A 54 -74.43 -14.18 -64.30
N THR A 55 -73.48 -13.60 -65.03
CA THR A 55 -73.78 -12.78 -66.20
C THR A 55 -72.71 -13.03 -67.26
N ALA A 56 -73.14 -13.27 -68.49
CA ALA A 56 -72.27 -13.66 -69.58
C ALA A 56 -71.52 -12.46 -70.16
N THR A 57 -70.30 -12.67 -70.65
CA THR A 57 -69.94 -12.55 -72.07
C THR A 57 -68.52 -13.07 -72.27
N PHE A 58 -68.26 -13.70 -73.42
CA PHE A 58 -66.96 -14.25 -73.81
C PHE A 58 -65.89 -13.15 -73.89
N LEU A 59 -64.62 -13.53 -73.71
CA LEU A 59 -63.50 -13.26 -74.64
C LEU A 59 -62.15 -13.76 -74.05
N HIS A 60 -61.50 -14.67 -74.79
CA HIS A 60 -60.12 -15.18 -74.65
C HIS A 60 -59.73 -15.97 -73.38
N PRO A 61 -59.06 -17.15 -73.53
CA PRO A 61 -58.21 -17.67 -72.47
C PRO A 61 -56.95 -16.82 -72.37
N ALA A 62 -56.76 -16.15 -71.23
CA ALA A 62 -55.48 -15.50 -70.91
C ALA A 62 -54.35 -16.57 -70.86
N PRO A 63 -53.11 -16.22 -71.25
CA PRO A 63 -52.03 -17.20 -71.34
C PRO A 63 -51.74 -17.80 -69.97
N VAL A 64 -51.23 -19.04 -69.98
CA VAL A 64 -50.74 -19.71 -68.77
C VAL A 64 -49.75 -18.80 -68.06
N SER A 65 -50.18 -18.24 -66.92
CA SER A 65 -49.29 -17.51 -66.03
C SER A 65 -48.28 -18.53 -65.51
N THR A 66 -47.05 -18.48 -66.03
CA THR A 66 -45.94 -19.25 -65.48
C THR A 66 -45.90 -18.93 -64.00
N SER A 67 -46.15 -19.93 -63.18
CA SER A 67 -46.15 -19.78 -61.74
C SER A 67 -44.71 -19.60 -61.29
N ASN A 68 -44.22 -18.37 -61.39
CA ASN A 68 -42.93 -17.91 -60.88
C ASN A 68 -42.95 -17.85 -59.33
N SER A 69 -43.74 -18.72 -58.70
CA SER A 69 -43.57 -19.08 -57.31
C SER A 69 -42.31 -19.92 -57.24
N LEU A 70 -41.26 -19.34 -56.68
CA LEU A 70 -40.04 -20.05 -56.34
C LEU A 70 -40.41 -21.29 -55.50
N PRO A 71 -39.67 -22.41 -55.62
CA PRO A 71 -39.86 -23.56 -54.74
C PRO A 71 -39.85 -23.12 -53.26
N PRO A 72 -40.64 -23.75 -52.38
CA PRO A 72 -40.76 -23.32 -50.98
C PRO A 72 -39.39 -23.31 -50.25
N GLU A 73 -38.49 -24.22 -50.62
CA GLU A 73 -37.10 -24.30 -50.14
C GLU A 73 -36.24 -23.10 -50.58
N LEU A 74 -36.48 -22.58 -51.78
CA LEU A 74 -35.78 -21.40 -52.29
C LEU A 74 -36.33 -20.11 -51.65
N PHE A 75 -37.62 -20.08 -51.33
CA PHE A 75 -38.21 -19.00 -50.54
C PHE A 75 -37.69 -18.99 -49.09
N SER A 76 -37.55 -20.16 -48.44
CA SER A 76 -36.94 -20.23 -47.11
C SER A 76 -35.47 -19.80 -47.15
N LEU A 77 -34.68 -20.27 -48.12
CA LEU A 77 -33.26 -19.87 -48.23
C LEU A 77 -33.09 -18.36 -48.48
N GLN A 78 -33.98 -17.75 -49.27
CA GLN A 78 -33.99 -16.29 -49.48
C GLN A 78 -34.39 -15.52 -48.22
N MET A 79 -35.36 -16.04 -47.44
CA MET A 79 -35.72 -15.49 -46.15
C MET A 79 -34.55 -15.57 -45.16
N ASP A 80 -33.88 -16.73 -45.06
CA ASP A 80 -32.74 -16.96 -44.17
C ASP A 80 -31.55 -16.05 -44.52
N LEU A 81 -31.24 -15.89 -45.82
CA LEU A 81 -30.18 -14.99 -46.29
C LEU A 81 -30.51 -13.52 -46.03
N LEU A 82 -31.77 -13.11 -46.19
CA LEU A 82 -32.22 -11.76 -45.85
C LEU A 82 -32.16 -11.51 -44.33
N GLN A 83 -32.55 -12.48 -43.51
CA GLN A 83 -32.43 -12.42 -42.06
C GLN A 83 -30.96 -12.31 -41.62
N LEU A 84 -30.07 -13.11 -42.20
CA LEU A 84 -28.63 -13.06 -41.91
C LEU A 84 -28.02 -11.72 -42.34
N HIS A 85 -28.41 -11.17 -43.50
CA HIS A 85 -27.95 -9.86 -43.95
C HIS A 85 -28.41 -8.73 -43.02
N LEU A 86 -29.70 -8.71 -42.62
CA LEU A 86 -30.22 -7.73 -41.66
C LEU A 86 -29.62 -7.87 -40.26
N LEU A 87 -29.32 -9.10 -39.84
CA LEU A 87 -28.60 -9.35 -38.59
C LEU A 87 -27.17 -8.78 -38.67
N HIS A 88 -26.44 -9.07 -39.76
CA HIS A 88 -25.08 -8.61 -39.97
C HIS A 88 -24.98 -7.08 -40.12
N SER A 89 -25.91 -6.45 -40.85
CA SER A 89 -25.93 -4.98 -41.01
C SER A 89 -26.11 -4.26 -39.67
N ASN A 90 -26.86 -4.87 -38.74
CA ASN A 90 -27.21 -4.26 -37.46
C ASN A 90 -26.28 -4.71 -36.32
N ALA A 91 -25.56 -5.83 -36.47
CA ALA A 91 -24.72 -6.40 -35.42
C ALA A 91 -23.63 -5.44 -34.92
N ALA A 92 -22.94 -4.74 -35.83
CA ALA A 92 -21.89 -3.80 -35.46
C ALA A 92 -22.43 -2.57 -34.71
N GLU A 93 -23.55 -2.02 -35.19
CA GLU A 93 -24.28 -0.90 -34.56
C GLU A 93 -24.73 -1.29 -33.14
N VAL A 94 -25.43 -2.42 -33.00
CA VAL A 94 -25.94 -2.93 -31.72
C VAL A 94 -24.81 -3.27 -30.76
N THR A 95 -23.70 -3.87 -31.23
CA THR A 95 -22.53 -4.16 -30.39
C THR A 95 -21.90 -2.87 -29.84
N LYS A 96 -21.74 -1.85 -30.70
CA LYS A 96 -21.20 -0.54 -30.29
C LYS A 96 -22.12 0.16 -29.28
N GLN A 97 -23.43 0.08 -29.45
CA GLN A 97 -24.42 0.62 -28.50
C GLN A 97 -24.38 -0.14 -27.16
N TRP A 98 -24.29 -1.48 -27.19
CA TRP A 98 -24.11 -2.31 -26.00
C TRP A 98 -22.82 -1.96 -25.25
N GLU A 99 -21.68 -1.89 -25.94
CA GLU A 99 -20.41 -1.47 -25.36
C GLU A 99 -20.51 -0.07 -24.73
N ALA A 100 -21.09 0.90 -25.43
CA ALA A 100 -21.27 2.26 -24.91
C ALA A 100 -22.13 2.26 -23.63
N SER A 101 -23.22 1.48 -23.62
CA SER A 101 -24.09 1.35 -22.43
C SER A 101 -23.37 0.66 -21.26
N ALA A 102 -22.58 -0.37 -21.52
CA ALA A 102 -21.80 -1.10 -20.51
C ALA A 102 -20.68 -0.21 -19.95
N LYS A 103 -19.92 0.47 -20.82
CA LYS A 103 -18.89 1.44 -20.45
C LYS A 103 -19.46 2.60 -19.63
N HIS A 104 -20.64 3.11 -19.98
CA HIS A 104 -21.33 4.15 -19.20
C HIS A 104 -21.75 3.64 -17.82
N ARG A 105 -22.42 2.48 -17.73
CA ARG A 105 -22.82 1.87 -16.44
C ARG A 105 -21.63 1.58 -15.52
N LEU A 106 -20.52 1.09 -16.09
CA LEU A 106 -19.28 0.85 -15.35
C LEU A 106 -18.66 2.17 -14.85
N ARG A 107 -18.61 3.22 -15.68
CA ARG A 107 -18.15 4.55 -15.26
C ARG A 107 -19.00 5.09 -14.12
N THR A 108 -20.33 5.12 -14.24
CA THR A 108 -21.21 5.59 -13.16
C THR A 108 -20.96 4.86 -11.83
N LYS A 109 -20.71 3.54 -11.87
CA LYS A 109 -20.38 2.76 -10.67
C LYS A 109 -18.98 3.06 -10.13
N PHE A 110 -18.00 3.30 -11.00
CA PHE A 110 -16.66 3.72 -10.61
C PHE A 110 -16.65 5.14 -10.03
N ASP A 111 -17.40 6.06 -10.62
CA ASP A 111 -17.56 7.45 -10.16
C ASP A 111 -18.25 7.49 -8.79
N GLU A 112 -19.29 6.66 -8.59
CA GLU A 112 -19.96 6.46 -7.30
C GLU A 112 -18.98 5.95 -6.22
N VAL A 113 -18.23 4.88 -6.49
CA VAL A 113 -17.20 4.36 -5.56
C VAL A 113 -16.09 5.38 -5.30
N SER A 114 -15.64 6.10 -6.33
CA SER A 114 -14.60 7.13 -6.21
C SER A 114 -15.07 8.31 -5.36
N SER A 115 -16.33 8.73 -5.51
CA SER A 115 -16.93 9.79 -4.69
C SER A 115 -17.06 9.35 -3.23
N LEU A 116 -17.49 8.11 -2.97
CA LEU A 116 -17.57 7.54 -1.62
C LEU A 116 -16.19 7.43 -0.97
N TYR A 117 -15.18 7.02 -1.74
CA TYR A 117 -13.78 6.96 -1.28
C TYR A 117 -13.22 8.35 -0.94
N GLN A 118 -13.51 9.38 -1.74
CA GLN A 118 -13.13 10.76 -1.41
C GLN A 118 -13.79 11.26 -0.12
N VAL A 119 -15.08 10.97 0.09
CA VAL A 119 -15.78 11.32 1.34
C VAL A 119 -15.19 10.56 2.54
N MET A 120 -14.85 9.29 2.38
CA MET A 120 -14.20 8.48 3.41
C MET A 120 -12.82 9.05 3.79
N LEU A 121 -12.00 9.44 2.81
CA LEU A 121 -10.70 10.07 3.04
C LEU A 121 -10.81 11.41 3.78
N GLU A 122 -11.83 12.22 3.47
CA GLU A 122 -12.05 13.51 4.17
C GLU A 122 -12.52 13.29 5.62
N HIS A 123 -13.33 12.26 5.87
CA HIS A 123 -13.71 11.85 7.22
C HIS A 123 -12.52 11.27 8.01
N GLU A 124 -11.64 10.50 7.37
CA GLU A 124 -10.41 10.00 7.97
C GLU A 124 -9.44 11.15 8.29
N ARG A 125 -9.23 12.07 7.33
CA ARG A 125 -8.42 13.30 7.52
C ARG A 125 -8.92 14.10 8.72
N SER A 126 -10.19 14.49 8.74
CA SER A 126 -10.76 15.31 9.80
C SER A 126 -10.72 14.61 11.17
N GLY A 127 -10.97 13.30 11.21
CA GLY A 127 -10.79 12.48 12.42
C GLY A 127 -9.33 12.44 12.89
N GLN A 128 -8.36 12.36 11.98
CA GLN A 128 -6.94 12.38 12.31
C GLN A 128 -6.47 13.79 12.72
N GLU A 129 -6.95 14.85 12.08
CA GLU A 129 -6.71 16.25 12.47
C GLU A 129 -7.19 16.52 13.90
N GLN A 130 -8.40 16.05 14.26
CA GLN A 130 -8.91 16.19 15.62
C GLN A 130 -8.04 15.45 16.65
N LYS A 131 -7.60 14.21 16.36
CA LYS A 131 -6.64 13.48 17.21
C LYS A 131 -5.30 14.22 17.32
N ASN A 132 -4.79 14.77 16.22
CA ASN A 132 -3.53 15.50 16.19
C ASN A 132 -3.63 16.80 17.02
N LEU A 133 -4.74 17.54 16.92
CA LEU A 133 -4.99 18.74 17.73
C LEU A 133 -5.09 18.39 19.22
N GLN A 134 -5.82 17.33 19.58
CA GLN A 134 -5.89 16.87 20.98
C GLN A 134 -4.50 16.45 21.49
N ALA A 135 -3.75 15.66 20.73
CA ALA A 135 -2.41 15.24 21.10
C ALA A 135 -1.46 16.43 21.26
N LEU A 136 -1.53 17.47 20.40
CA LEU A 136 -0.74 18.69 20.57
C LEU A 136 -1.13 19.47 21.83
N LEU A 137 -2.41 19.52 22.21
CA LEU A 137 -2.87 20.17 23.45
C LEU A 137 -2.42 19.41 24.70
N GLU A 138 -2.51 18.08 24.69
CA GLU A 138 -2.03 17.20 25.76
C GLU A 138 -0.50 17.30 25.91
N TRP A 139 0.22 17.19 24.79
CA TRP A 139 1.68 17.27 24.72
C TRP A 139 2.23 18.64 25.16
N THR A 140 1.50 19.73 24.93
CA THR A 140 1.87 21.07 25.40
C THR A 140 1.43 21.38 26.83
N GLY A 141 0.74 20.44 27.51
CA GLY A 141 0.20 20.63 28.85
C GLY A 141 -0.85 21.76 28.91
N GLY A 142 -1.61 21.96 27.82
CA GLY A 142 -2.56 23.06 27.66
C GLY A 142 -1.95 24.46 27.49
N LYS A 143 -0.62 24.60 27.48
CA LYS A 143 0.10 25.88 27.35
C LYS A 143 0.65 26.07 25.94
N ALA A 144 -0.27 26.23 24.99
CA ALA A 144 -0.04 26.03 23.55
C ALA A 144 1.14 26.77 22.89
N SER A 145 1.66 27.88 23.43
CA SER A 145 2.71 28.68 22.77
C SER A 145 4.14 28.39 23.26
N GLY A 146 4.36 28.19 24.56
CA GLY A 146 5.71 28.10 25.13
C GLY A 146 6.36 26.72 24.96
N SER A 147 5.66 25.67 25.41
CA SER A 147 6.13 24.28 25.32
C SER A 147 6.17 23.78 23.89
N LEU A 148 5.21 24.19 23.04
CA LEU A 148 5.17 23.79 21.62
C LEU A 148 6.44 24.24 20.87
N VAL A 149 6.86 25.49 21.07
CA VAL A 149 8.08 26.01 20.43
C VAL A 149 9.32 25.27 20.91
N GLN A 150 9.41 24.95 22.21
CA GLN A 150 10.50 24.14 22.76
C GLN A 150 10.53 22.74 22.12
N HIS A 151 9.38 22.06 22.04
CA HIS A 151 9.30 20.72 21.45
C HIS A 151 9.62 20.71 19.95
N ILE A 152 9.14 21.71 19.19
CA ILE A 152 9.49 21.89 17.77
C ILE A 152 10.99 22.17 17.63
N GLN A 153 11.58 22.99 18.50
CA GLN A 153 13.01 23.30 18.45
C GLN A 153 13.86 22.04 18.68
N VAL A 154 13.52 21.20 19.66
CA VAL A 154 14.16 19.89 19.89
C VAL A 154 14.04 18.98 18.68
N LEU A 155 12.85 18.87 18.07
CA LEU A 155 12.62 18.04 16.87
C LEU A 155 13.29 18.58 15.61
N SER A 156 13.56 19.88 15.51
CA SER A 156 14.07 20.50 14.29
C SER A 156 15.43 19.96 13.85
N GLY A 157 16.32 19.64 14.79
CA GLY A 157 17.63 19.04 14.51
C GLY A 157 17.50 17.63 13.91
N PRO A 158 16.92 16.66 14.64
CA PRO A 158 16.66 15.31 14.15
C PRO A 158 15.92 15.29 12.81
N LEU A 159 14.84 16.08 12.65
CA LEU A 159 14.02 16.09 11.44
C LEU A 159 14.72 16.67 10.21
N HIS A 160 15.62 17.64 10.38
CA HIS A 160 16.39 18.17 9.25
C HIS A 160 17.60 17.30 8.93
N GLU A 161 18.31 16.83 9.96
CA GLU A 161 19.61 16.21 9.77
C GLU A 161 19.56 14.70 9.53
N LEU A 162 18.66 13.94 10.17
CA LEU A 162 18.58 12.49 9.94
C LEU A 162 18.32 12.15 8.47
N PRO A 163 17.37 12.82 7.76
CA PRO A 163 17.22 12.60 6.32
C PRO A 163 18.48 12.93 5.53
N SER A 164 19.23 13.97 5.91
CA SER A 164 20.50 14.35 5.23
C SER A 164 21.65 13.35 5.47
N LEU A 165 21.65 12.67 6.61
CA LEU A 165 22.65 11.65 6.95
C LEU A 165 22.39 10.33 6.22
N VAL A 166 21.11 9.94 6.12
CA VAL A 166 20.62 8.66 5.58
C VAL A 166 20.30 8.72 4.07
N GLN A 167 20.21 9.92 3.48
CA GLN A 167 20.05 10.08 2.03
C GLN A 167 21.15 9.34 1.25
N THR A 168 20.82 8.86 0.04
CA THR A 168 21.76 8.18 -0.85
C THR A 168 23.01 9.03 -1.12
N GLY A 169 24.21 8.51 -0.80
CA GLY A 169 25.48 9.23 -0.84
C GLY A 169 25.77 10.10 0.39
N GLY A 170 24.90 10.03 1.40
CA GLY A 170 24.99 10.73 2.67
C GLY A 170 26.23 10.37 3.47
N ARG A 171 26.49 11.14 4.53
CA ARG A 171 27.69 10.96 5.37
C ARG A 171 27.71 9.58 6.02
N PHE A 172 26.56 9.08 6.47
CA PHE A 172 26.43 7.75 7.07
C PHE A 172 26.76 6.66 6.04
N GLN A 173 26.15 6.71 4.86
CA GLN A 173 26.39 5.70 3.83
C GLN A 173 27.85 5.68 3.34
N ARG A 174 28.54 6.83 3.28
CA ARG A 174 29.98 6.86 2.96
C ARG A 174 30.85 6.26 4.06
N HIS A 175 30.50 6.47 5.32
CA HIS A 175 31.15 5.86 6.48
C HIS A 175 30.94 4.33 6.52
N ALA A 176 29.74 3.88 6.17
CA ALA A 176 29.39 2.46 6.01
C ALA A 176 30.15 1.80 4.85
N ALA A 177 30.15 2.43 3.66
CA ALA A 177 30.85 1.91 2.49
C ALA A 177 32.37 1.76 2.70
N ALA A 178 33.00 2.67 3.46
CA ALA A 178 34.42 2.53 3.84
C ALA A 178 34.67 1.28 4.70
N PHE A 179 33.73 0.95 5.59
CA PHE A 179 33.77 -0.26 6.40
C PHE A 179 33.45 -1.53 5.62
N GLU A 180 32.48 -1.51 4.71
CA GLU A 180 32.20 -2.64 3.81
C GLU A 180 33.39 -2.94 2.89
N GLN A 181 34.06 -1.90 2.38
CA GLN A 181 35.27 -2.06 1.58
C GLN A 181 36.43 -2.67 2.39
N TRP A 182 36.65 -2.19 3.61
CA TRP A 182 37.65 -2.77 4.51
C TRP A 182 37.30 -4.22 4.91
N MET A 183 36.04 -4.52 5.22
CA MET A 183 35.59 -5.89 5.51
C MET A 183 35.80 -6.84 4.33
N SER A 184 35.57 -6.36 3.10
CA SER A 184 35.85 -7.11 1.88
C SER A 184 37.34 -7.42 1.75
N TRP A 185 38.20 -6.42 1.96
CA TRP A 185 39.65 -6.59 1.97
C TRP A 185 40.15 -7.53 3.08
N VAL A 186 39.61 -7.41 4.31
CA VAL A 186 39.88 -8.35 5.42
C VAL A 186 39.57 -9.78 5.02
N GLN A 187 38.46 -10.00 4.32
CA GLN A 187 38.07 -11.32 3.86
C GLN A 187 38.98 -11.83 2.72
N GLU A 188 39.36 -10.99 1.76
CA GLU A 188 40.34 -11.32 0.72
C GLU A 188 41.69 -11.74 1.32
N VAL A 189 42.21 -10.99 2.29
CA VAL A 189 43.45 -11.31 3.00
C VAL A 189 43.33 -12.65 3.74
N ARG A 190 42.21 -12.91 4.41
CA ARG A 190 41.96 -14.20 5.09
C ARG A 190 41.91 -15.38 4.13
N VAL A 191 41.24 -15.25 2.99
CA VAL A 191 41.19 -16.29 1.95
C VAL A 191 42.59 -16.53 1.35
N ALA A 192 43.33 -15.46 1.02
CA ALA A 192 44.68 -15.56 0.49
C ALA A 192 45.67 -16.24 1.46
N ARG A 193 45.50 -16.04 2.78
CA ARG A 193 46.25 -16.75 3.83
C ARG A 193 45.86 -18.22 3.98
N GLN A 194 44.63 -18.60 3.60
CA GLN A 194 44.16 -19.99 3.68
C GLN A 194 44.61 -20.82 2.47
N ASP A 195 44.63 -20.22 1.27
CA ASP A 195 45.13 -20.88 0.04
C ASP A 195 46.67 -20.94 -0.03
N ARG A 196 47.38 -19.90 0.43
CA ARG A 196 48.83 -19.96 0.59
C ARG A 196 49.20 -20.52 1.96
N ALA A 197 49.41 -21.83 2.01
CA ALA A 197 49.89 -22.55 3.19
C ALA A 197 51.13 -21.90 3.86
N GLU A 198 51.97 -21.18 3.10
CA GLU A 198 53.05 -20.36 3.62
C GLU A 198 53.11 -18.98 2.93
N GLY A 199 53.39 -17.91 3.70
CA GLY A 199 53.90 -16.64 3.17
C GLY A 199 52.92 -15.50 2.87
N GLY A 200 51.66 -15.55 3.36
CA GLY A 200 50.72 -14.42 3.29
C GLY A 200 51.05 -13.28 4.27
N MET A 201 52.17 -12.55 4.06
CA MET A 201 52.73 -11.52 4.98
C MET A 201 51.92 -10.20 5.06
N GLY A 202 50.73 -10.11 4.46
CA GLY A 202 49.88 -8.92 4.58
C GLY A 202 49.16 -8.90 5.92
N SER A 203 49.60 -8.04 6.85
CA SER A 203 48.88 -7.83 8.12
C SER A 203 47.59 -7.04 7.91
N ILE A 204 46.55 -7.33 8.70
CA ILE A 204 45.30 -6.59 8.68
C ILE A 204 45.47 -5.31 9.51
N GLU A 205 45.48 -4.16 8.85
CA GLU A 205 45.39 -2.85 9.49
C GLU A 205 43.91 -2.49 9.74
N GLY A 206 43.61 -1.78 10.83
CA GLY A 206 42.27 -1.24 11.07
C GLY A 206 41.94 -0.07 10.14
N LEU A 207 40.72 0.47 10.20
CA LEU A 207 40.26 1.57 9.31
C LEU A 207 40.94 2.93 9.58
N GLY A 208 41.97 2.96 10.42
CA GLY A 208 42.72 4.16 10.81
C GLY A 208 41.95 5.11 11.74
N ASP A 209 42.69 6.05 12.34
CA ASP A 209 42.15 6.99 13.33
C ASP A 209 41.12 7.96 12.73
N ALA A 210 41.20 8.24 11.42
CA ALA A 210 40.25 9.12 10.74
C ALA A 210 38.82 8.54 10.76
N TRP A 211 38.67 7.25 10.43
CA TRP A 211 37.38 6.57 10.49
C TRP A 211 36.87 6.46 11.93
N LYS A 212 37.74 6.14 12.89
CA LYS A 212 37.38 6.07 14.32
C LYS A 212 36.92 7.42 14.88
N ALA A 213 37.60 8.51 14.49
CA ALA A 213 37.20 9.88 14.84
C ALA A 213 35.84 10.25 14.22
N GLU A 214 35.60 9.88 12.95
CA GLU A 214 34.30 10.08 12.30
C GLU A 214 33.18 9.27 12.98
N ASN A 215 33.43 7.99 13.31
CA ASN A 215 32.50 7.14 14.06
C ASN A 215 32.12 7.77 15.40
N ALA A 216 33.12 8.26 16.14
CA ALA A 216 32.91 8.94 17.42
C ALA A 216 32.14 10.26 17.27
N VAL A 217 32.34 11.02 16.20
CA VAL A 217 31.58 12.24 15.91
C VAL A 217 30.12 11.91 15.57
N LEU A 218 29.88 10.90 14.73
CA LEU A 218 28.53 10.45 14.38
C LEU A 218 27.79 9.91 15.61
N MET A 219 28.39 9.00 16.37
CA MET A 219 27.79 8.46 17.59
C MET A 219 27.46 9.55 18.62
N ARG A 220 28.38 10.50 18.89
CA ARG A 220 28.09 11.62 19.81
C ARG A 220 26.90 12.45 19.35
N LYS A 221 26.80 12.73 18.04
CA LYS A 221 25.73 13.55 17.46
C LYS A 221 24.37 12.85 17.52
N LEU A 222 24.32 11.59 17.12
CA LEU A 222 23.10 10.77 17.21
C LEU A 222 22.69 10.54 18.68
N THR A 223 23.66 10.36 19.59
CA THR A 223 23.38 10.25 21.04
C THR A 223 22.81 11.55 21.61
N SER A 224 23.27 12.74 21.18
CA SER A 224 22.62 14.00 21.58
C SER A 224 21.17 14.06 21.09
N PHE A 225 20.89 13.66 19.85
CA PHE A 225 19.52 13.64 19.34
C PHE A 225 18.62 12.63 20.05
N ALA A 226 19.10 11.42 20.32
CA ALA A 226 18.37 10.42 21.09
C ALA A 226 18.06 10.93 22.51
N ARG A 227 19.05 11.55 23.18
CA ARG A 227 18.85 12.14 24.50
C ARG A 227 17.83 13.29 24.47
N ASP A 228 17.98 14.20 23.52
CA ASP A 228 17.14 15.40 23.44
C ASP A 228 15.68 15.02 23.09
N LEU A 229 15.45 13.99 22.26
CA LEU A 229 14.13 13.39 22.05
C LEU A 229 13.60 12.68 23.29
N SER A 230 14.41 11.88 24.00
CA SER A 230 13.98 11.20 25.24
C SER A 230 13.61 12.16 26.38
N GLY A 231 14.05 13.43 26.28
CA GLY A 231 13.66 14.51 27.18
C GLY A 231 12.30 15.16 26.85
N LEU A 232 11.68 14.82 25.72
CA LEU A 232 10.33 15.26 25.38
C LEU A 232 9.31 14.43 26.16
N ALA A 233 8.19 15.07 26.55
CA ALA A 233 7.01 14.31 26.93
C ALA A 233 6.56 13.43 25.76
N GLN A 234 6.20 12.16 26.01
CA GLN A 234 5.71 11.32 24.92
C GLN A 234 4.31 11.77 24.48
N PRO A 235 4.08 12.05 23.18
CA PRO A 235 2.78 12.44 22.67
C PRO A 235 1.79 11.27 22.63
N THR A 236 0.50 11.60 22.61
CA THR A 236 -0.61 10.64 22.65
C THR A 236 -0.57 9.66 21.47
N ALA A 237 -0.65 8.36 21.78
CA ALA A 237 -0.54 7.28 20.79
C ALA A 237 -1.62 7.39 19.70
N GLY A 238 -1.23 7.11 18.44
CA GLY A 238 -2.12 7.23 17.27
C GLY A 238 -2.26 8.66 16.71
N SER A 239 -1.54 9.64 17.26
CA SER A 239 -1.34 10.95 16.63
C SER A 239 -0.19 10.93 15.62
N SER A 240 -0.21 11.83 14.62
CA SER A 240 0.87 11.93 13.64
C SER A 240 2.21 12.31 14.29
N ILE A 241 2.17 13.16 15.32
CA ILE A 241 3.36 13.55 16.09
C ILE A 241 3.95 12.36 16.86
N ALA A 242 3.14 11.45 17.39
CA ALA A 242 3.64 10.21 17.98
C ALA A 242 4.31 9.30 16.94
N SER A 243 3.73 9.17 15.75
CA SER A 243 4.35 8.43 14.65
C SER A 243 5.68 9.06 14.20
N ILE A 244 5.78 10.39 14.20
CA ILE A 244 7.02 11.11 13.85
C ILE A 244 8.10 10.90 14.92
N VAL A 245 7.77 11.11 16.20
CA VAL A 245 8.72 10.95 17.32
C VAL A 245 9.25 9.52 17.37
N SER A 246 8.36 8.51 17.35
CA SER A 246 8.76 7.09 17.38
C SER A 246 9.54 6.65 16.13
N CYS A 247 9.25 7.22 14.96
CA CYS A 247 10.06 7.02 13.75
C CYS A 247 11.47 7.60 13.91
N CYS A 248 11.60 8.80 14.49
CA CYS A 248 12.90 9.40 14.78
C CYS A 248 13.68 8.62 15.84
N GLU A 249 13.04 8.18 16.92
CA GLU A 249 13.64 7.35 17.97
C GLU A 249 14.16 6.01 17.38
N SER A 250 13.30 5.26 16.69
CA SER A 250 13.70 3.98 16.09
C SER A 250 14.78 4.09 15.00
N LEU A 251 14.79 5.18 14.22
CA LEU A 251 15.86 5.46 13.26
C LEU A 251 17.18 5.81 13.97
N LEU A 252 17.13 6.61 15.04
CA LEU A 252 18.31 6.95 15.84
C LEU A 252 18.92 5.73 16.51
N ASP A 253 18.08 4.89 17.12
CA ASP A 253 18.51 3.63 17.74
C ASP A 253 19.14 2.69 16.71
N GLY A 254 18.50 2.52 15.54
CA GLY A 254 19.05 1.71 14.45
C GLY A 254 20.43 2.20 13.97
N LEU A 255 20.58 3.50 13.73
CA LEU A 255 21.86 4.09 13.30
C LEU A 255 22.93 4.03 14.40
N LEU A 256 22.55 4.15 15.67
CA LEU A 256 23.47 4.03 16.81
C LEU A 256 23.94 2.58 16.99
N GLU A 257 23.04 1.60 16.87
CA GLU A 257 23.41 0.18 16.93
C GLU A 257 24.30 -0.22 15.76
N GLU A 258 24.03 0.27 14.54
CA GLU A 258 24.89 -0.01 13.38
C GLU A 258 26.33 0.52 13.60
N LEU A 259 26.50 1.78 14.04
CA LEU A 259 27.84 2.33 14.34
C LEU A 259 28.56 1.62 15.50
N ARG A 260 27.80 1.11 16.49
CA ARG A 260 28.34 0.29 17.59
C ARG A 260 28.81 -1.06 17.07
N VAL A 261 27.99 -1.76 16.28
CA VAL A 261 28.32 -3.06 15.69
C VAL A 261 29.54 -2.94 14.77
N MET A 262 29.60 -1.92 13.90
CA MET A 262 30.77 -1.64 13.06
C MET A 262 32.04 -1.42 13.89
N GLN A 263 31.95 -0.63 14.97
CA GLN A 263 33.09 -0.40 15.86
C GLN A 263 33.51 -1.68 16.60
N THR A 264 32.57 -2.46 17.11
CA THR A 264 32.87 -3.74 17.76
C THR A 264 33.58 -4.67 16.78
N ILE A 265 33.06 -4.85 15.55
CA ILE A 265 33.69 -5.68 14.52
C ILE A 265 35.11 -5.20 14.18
N GLU A 266 35.35 -3.90 14.09
CA GLU A 266 36.69 -3.33 13.87
C GLU A 266 37.67 -3.76 14.96
N GLN A 267 37.29 -3.56 16.22
CA GLN A 267 38.09 -3.93 17.38
C GLN A 267 38.34 -5.44 17.41
N ASP A 268 37.28 -6.24 17.25
CA ASP A 268 37.30 -7.70 17.18
C ASP A 268 38.24 -8.26 16.11
N VAL A 269 38.33 -7.61 14.94
CA VAL A 269 39.23 -8.04 13.85
C VAL A 269 40.67 -7.65 14.14
N VAL A 270 40.92 -6.43 14.65
CA VAL A 270 42.27 -5.94 14.97
C VAL A 270 42.87 -6.69 16.16
N GLU A 271 42.09 -7.04 17.18
CA GLU A 271 42.54 -7.86 18.30
C GLU A 271 42.95 -9.27 17.85
N ARG A 272 42.10 -9.95 17.06
CA ARG A 272 42.44 -11.28 16.51
C ARG A 272 43.64 -11.25 15.56
N GLU A 273 43.81 -10.17 14.80
CA GLU A 273 44.99 -9.99 13.97
C GLU A 273 46.25 -9.83 14.83
N LYS A 274 46.19 -9.01 15.89
CA LYS A 274 47.31 -8.81 16.82
C LYS A 274 47.71 -10.13 17.47
N GLU A 275 46.75 -10.92 17.96
CA GLU A 275 46.99 -12.27 18.51
C GLU A 275 47.66 -13.19 17.49
N TRP A 276 47.21 -13.16 16.22
CA TRP A 276 47.79 -13.93 15.14
C TRP A 276 49.24 -13.51 14.82
N VAL A 277 49.51 -12.20 14.76
CA VAL A 277 50.86 -11.66 14.54
C VAL A 277 51.78 -12.04 15.71
N GLU A 278 51.34 -11.89 16.96
CA GLU A 278 52.12 -12.29 18.14
C GLU A 278 52.42 -13.80 18.14
N SER A 279 51.44 -14.65 17.81
CA SER A 279 51.64 -16.10 17.68
C SER A 279 52.64 -16.46 16.56
N LYS A 280 52.56 -15.79 15.40
CA LYS A 280 53.52 -16.00 14.31
C LYS A 280 54.93 -15.52 14.67
N LEU A 281 55.07 -14.39 15.34
CA LEU A 281 56.37 -13.89 15.82
C LEU A 281 56.98 -14.83 16.86
N GLN A 282 56.18 -15.39 17.78
CA GLN A 282 56.64 -16.40 18.75
C GLN A 282 57.11 -17.68 18.05
N GLY A 283 56.37 -18.16 17.04
CA GLY A 283 56.77 -19.33 16.24
C GLY A 283 58.10 -19.12 15.51
N ILE A 284 58.27 -17.96 14.86
CA ILE A 284 59.52 -17.59 14.18
C ILE A 284 60.68 -17.45 15.18
N ALA A 285 60.44 -16.86 16.35
CA ALA A 285 61.46 -16.72 17.39
C ALA A 285 61.90 -18.08 17.95
N ALA A 286 60.99 -19.05 18.08
CA ALA A 286 61.29 -20.42 18.50
C ALA A 286 62.14 -21.17 17.44
N ASP A 287 61.81 -21.02 16.16
CA ASP A 287 62.51 -21.66 15.04
C ASP A 287 63.93 -21.08 14.81
N ILE A 288 64.11 -19.77 14.98
CA ILE A 288 65.44 -19.15 15.02
C ILE A 288 66.23 -19.63 16.25
N GLY A 289 65.55 -19.85 17.38
CA GLY A 289 66.13 -20.39 18.61
C GLY A 289 66.64 -21.82 18.48
N SER A 290 65.89 -22.72 17.84
CA SER A 290 66.34 -24.09 17.55
C SER A 290 67.53 -24.11 16.58
N PHE A 291 67.46 -23.32 15.50
CA PHE A 291 68.55 -23.21 14.52
C PHE A 291 69.88 -22.76 15.14
N LEU A 292 69.85 -21.86 16.13
CA LEU A 292 71.04 -21.42 16.87
C LEU A 292 71.56 -22.46 17.87
N VAL A 293 70.72 -23.36 18.38
CA VAL A 293 71.13 -24.43 19.32
C VAL A 293 71.71 -25.64 18.58
N GLU A 294 71.21 -25.96 17.38
CA GLU A 294 71.75 -27.03 16.54
C GLU A 294 73.09 -26.66 15.88
N SER A 295 73.43 -25.36 15.81
CA SER A 295 74.72 -24.88 15.32
C SER A 295 75.85 -25.11 16.35
N HIS A 296 76.20 -26.39 16.55
CA HIS A 296 77.38 -26.77 17.33
C HIS A 296 78.65 -26.12 16.75
N PRO A 297 79.50 -25.47 17.57
CA PRO A 297 80.68 -24.77 17.06
C PRO A 297 81.68 -25.75 16.45
N ALA A 298 81.97 -25.56 15.16
CA ALA A 298 82.79 -26.45 14.32
C ALA A 298 84.31 -26.49 14.66
N TRP A 299 84.71 -26.09 15.87
CA TRP A 299 86.10 -26.13 16.37
C TRP A 299 86.38 -27.28 17.37
N ARG A 300 85.46 -28.24 17.51
CA ARG A 300 85.78 -29.56 18.09
C ARG A 300 86.04 -30.59 17.00
N MET A 301 87.26 -30.58 16.45
CA MET A 301 88.05 -31.75 16.01
C MET A 301 89.52 -31.37 15.93
#